data_AF-A0ABD3ZXS5-F1
#
_entry.id   AF-A0ABD3ZXS5-F1
#
_cell.length_a   1.000
_cell.length_b   1.000
_cell.length_c   1.000
_cell.angle_alpha   90.00
_cell.angle_beta   90.00
_cell.angle_gamma   90.00
#
_symmetry.space_group_name_H-M   'P 1'
#
loop_
_entity.id
_entity.type
_entity.pdbx_description
1 polymer ?
#
loop_
_entity_poly.entity_id
_entity_poly.type
_entity_poly.pdbx_seq_one_letter_code
_entity_poly.pdbx_strand_id
1 'polypeptide(L)'
;MIIQNAHTLTVSWEISEETMRLAEAVLFEKTQDMIKELRIVIKRKDIEAVRTKRTTYDKGEWTIRQAAGDAVYRAEYRIVNSMNVSLKLAGTDDIYLDENGIRHKNSFQIEEAHTSWEAQFSAYTCYGRGEKER
;
A
#
# COMPACT_ATOMS: atom_id res chain seq x y z
N MET A 1 19.57 -20.41 -28.35
CA MET A 1 18.52 -20.60 -27.33
C MET A 1 18.64 -19.45 -26.35
N ILE A 2 17.78 -18.44 -26.46
CA ILE A 2 17.81 -17.26 -25.58
C ILE A 2 16.91 -17.56 -24.40
N ILE A 3 17.51 -17.84 -23.25
CA ILE A 3 16.79 -17.91 -21.97
C ILE A 3 16.53 -16.46 -21.55
N GLN A 4 15.28 -15.99 -21.68
CA GLN A 4 14.86 -14.73 -21.09
C GLN A 4 14.66 -14.95 -19.59
N ASN A 5 15.59 -14.41 -18.78
CA ASN A 5 15.47 -14.36 -17.33
C ASN A 5 14.13 -13.70 -16.93
N ALA A 6 13.47 -14.25 -15.91
CA ALA A 6 12.18 -13.76 -15.44
C ALA A 6 12.35 -12.41 -14.72
N HIS A 7 12.16 -11.30 -15.44
CA HIS A 7 12.11 -9.93 -14.89
C HIS A 7 10.76 -9.67 -14.19
N THR A 8 10.55 -10.28 -13.03
CA THR A 8 9.32 -10.14 -12.25
C THR A 8 9.57 -9.44 -10.92
N LEU A 9 8.60 -8.66 -10.44
CA LEU A 9 8.54 -8.08 -9.10
C LEU A 9 7.47 -8.82 -8.32
N THR A 10 7.82 -9.37 -7.15
CA THR A 10 6.85 -10.00 -6.25
C THR A 10 6.68 -9.14 -5.01
N VAL A 11 5.44 -8.79 -4.72
CA VAL A 11 5.04 -8.10 -3.49
C VAL A 11 4.30 -9.11 -2.62
N SER A 12 4.81 -9.34 -1.41
CA SER A 12 4.18 -10.21 -0.41
C SER A 12 3.62 -9.36 0.72
N TRP A 13 2.48 -9.76 1.28
CA TRP A 13 1.87 -9.09 2.43
C TRP A 13 1.39 -10.12 3.44
N GLU A 14 1.39 -9.70 4.69
CA GLU A 14 0.78 -10.39 5.83
C GLU A 14 0.43 -9.33 6.86
N ILE A 15 -0.86 -9.16 7.13
CA ILE A 15 -1.38 -8.18 8.09
C ILE A 15 -1.79 -8.92 9.36
N SER A 16 -1.41 -8.37 10.51
CA SER A 16 -1.79 -8.90 11.81
C SER A 16 -3.27 -8.66 12.11
N GLU A 17 -3.87 -9.56 12.91
CA GLU A 17 -5.24 -9.40 13.38
C GLU A 17 -5.43 -8.10 14.17
N GLU A 18 -4.41 -7.68 14.95
CA GLU A 18 -4.42 -6.41 15.68
C GLU A 18 -4.55 -5.20 14.74
N THR A 19 -3.78 -5.18 13.64
CA THR A 19 -3.88 -4.12 12.64
C THR A 19 -5.27 -4.08 12.01
N MET A 20 -5.87 -5.25 11.74
CA MET A 20 -7.23 -5.33 11.20
C MET A 20 -8.27 -4.78 12.18
N ARG A 21 -8.17 -5.12 13.48
CA ARG A 21 -9.06 -4.57 14.51
C ARG A 21 -8.94 -3.05 14.64
N LEU A 22 -7.72 -2.52 14.55
CA LEU A 22 -7.52 -1.06 14.52
C LEU A 22 -8.18 -0.45 13.27
N ALA A 23 -8.04 -1.08 12.11
CA ALA A 23 -8.70 -0.63 10.89
C ALA A 23 -10.24 -0.61 11.02
N GLU A 24 -10.86 -1.54 11.76
CA GLU A 24 -12.31 -1.53 12.04
C GLU A 24 -12.74 -0.29 12.81
N ALA A 25 -12.01 0.04 13.87
CA ALA A 25 -12.27 1.24 14.66
C ALA A 25 -12.09 2.51 13.83
N VAL A 26 -11.12 2.51 12.91
CA VAL A 26 -10.78 3.65 12.05
C VAL A 26 -11.82 3.87 10.96
N LEU A 27 -12.15 2.81 10.23
CA LEU A 27 -13.00 2.87 9.04
C LEU A 27 -14.49 2.71 9.34
N PHE A 28 -14.84 2.47 10.61
CA PHE A 28 -16.21 2.22 11.08
C PHE A 28 -16.93 1.13 10.26
N GLU A 29 -16.19 0.10 9.90
CA GLU A 29 -16.64 -0.99 9.03
C GLU A 29 -16.12 -2.31 9.65
N LYS A 30 -16.79 -3.44 9.39
CA LYS A 30 -16.26 -4.74 9.80
C LYS A 30 -15.21 -5.22 8.80
N THR A 31 -14.19 -5.92 9.28
CA THR A 31 -13.10 -6.46 8.46
C THR A 31 -13.59 -7.25 7.24
N GLN A 32 -14.67 -8.02 7.41
CA GLN A 32 -15.29 -8.83 6.35
C GLN A 32 -15.88 -8.00 5.21
N ASP A 33 -16.31 -6.77 5.51
CA ASP A 33 -16.99 -5.86 4.58
C ASP A 33 -16.00 -4.87 3.94
N MET A 34 -14.77 -4.80 4.47
CA MET A 34 -13.68 -4.02 3.89
C MET A 34 -12.95 -4.73 2.75
N ILE A 35 -12.55 -3.94 1.76
CA ILE A 35 -11.72 -4.36 0.63
C ILE A 35 -10.26 -4.05 0.92
N LYS A 36 -9.37 -5.03 0.75
CA LYS A 36 -7.92 -4.82 0.84
C LYS A 36 -7.38 -4.54 -0.55
N GLU A 37 -6.61 -3.46 -0.69
CA GLU A 37 -6.14 -2.95 -1.95
C GLU A 37 -4.61 -2.82 -1.94
N LEU A 38 -3.95 -3.65 -2.74
CA LEU A 38 -2.53 -3.51 -3.05
C LEU A 38 -2.37 -2.62 -4.28
N ARG A 39 -1.55 -1.58 -4.15
CA ARG A 39 -1.18 -0.70 -5.27
C ARG A 39 0.32 -0.80 -5.52
N ILE A 40 0.71 -0.97 -6.78
CA ILE A 40 2.09 -0.84 -7.22
C ILE A 40 2.14 0.38 -8.13
N VAL A 41 2.75 1.44 -7.63
CA VAL A 41 3.06 2.65 -8.38
C VAL A 41 4.36 2.41 -9.14
N ILE A 42 4.34 2.66 -10.44
CA ILE A 42 5.48 2.52 -11.34
C ILE A 42 5.73 3.90 -11.92
N LYS A 43 6.88 4.49 -11.60
CA LYS A 43 7.31 5.77 -12.15
C LYS A 43 8.44 5.54 -13.12
N ARG A 44 8.35 6.15 -14.30
CA ARG A 44 9.44 6.17 -15.27
C ARG A 44 9.44 7.52 -15.95
N LYS A 45 10.55 8.27 -15.79
CA LYS A 45 10.63 9.66 -16.24
C LYS A 45 9.42 10.44 -15.69
N ASP A 46 8.66 11.09 -16.57
CA ASP A 46 7.46 11.87 -16.21
C ASP A 46 6.15 11.08 -16.27
N ILE A 47 6.21 9.75 -16.43
CA ILE A 47 5.03 8.88 -16.51
C ILE A 47 4.88 8.10 -15.21
N GLU A 48 3.71 8.23 -14.60
CA GLU A 48 3.27 7.39 -13.49
C GLU A 48 2.16 6.44 -13.95
N ALA A 49 2.34 5.15 -13.68
CA ALA A 49 1.32 4.13 -13.89
C ALA A 49 1.06 3.41 -12.57
N VAL A 50 -0.21 3.09 -12.29
CA VAL A 50 -0.58 2.36 -11.07
C VAL A 50 -1.24 1.04 -11.45
N ARG A 51 -0.72 -0.04 -10.89
CA ARG A 51 -1.39 -1.35 -10.91
C ARG A 51 -2.07 -1.58 -9.58
N THR A 52 -3.31 -2.04 -9.61
CA THR A 52 -4.10 -2.30 -8.40
C THR A 52 -4.56 -3.74 -8.36
N LYS A 53 -4.46 -4.38 -7.20
CA LYS A 53 -5.04 -5.69 -6.89
C LYS A 53 -5.92 -5.56 -5.67
N ARG A 54 -7.19 -5.93 -5.80
CA ARG A 54 -8.13 -6.02 -4.68
C ARG A 54 -8.22 -7.47 -4.21
N THR A 55 -8.27 -7.65 -2.91
CA THR A 55 -8.27 -8.97 -2.26
C THR A 55 -9.07 -8.92 -0.96
N THR A 56 -9.59 -10.07 -0.55
CA THR A 56 -10.19 -10.29 0.78
C THR A 56 -9.22 -10.99 1.74
N TYR A 57 -8.08 -11.47 1.25
CA TYR A 57 -7.07 -12.19 2.03
C TYR A 57 -6.11 -11.25 2.76
N ASP A 58 -5.86 -11.54 4.04
CA ASP A 58 -4.96 -10.78 4.92
C ASP A 58 -3.48 -11.09 4.69
N LYS A 59 -3.19 -12.19 3.98
CA LYS A 59 -1.85 -12.55 3.52
C LYS A 59 -1.84 -13.08 2.10
N GLY A 60 -0.71 -12.92 1.42
CA GLY A 60 -0.53 -13.45 0.07
C GLY A 60 0.61 -12.82 -0.67
N GLU A 61 0.69 -13.14 -1.97
CA GLU A 61 1.70 -12.61 -2.87
C GLU A 61 1.09 -12.13 -4.19
N TRP A 62 1.77 -11.17 -4.81
CA TRP A 62 1.41 -10.64 -6.10
C TRP A 62 2.66 -10.41 -6.94
N THR A 63 2.80 -11.21 -7.99
CA THR A 63 3.87 -11.09 -8.97
C THR A 63 3.42 -10.30 -10.19
N ILE A 64 4.18 -9.28 -10.56
CA ILE A 64 4.00 -8.52 -11.79
C ILE A 64 5.27 -8.59 -12.65
N ARG A 65 5.12 -8.41 -13.97
CA ARG A 65 6.27 -8.18 -14.83
C ARG A 65 6.83 -6.78 -14.58
N GLN A 66 8.15 -6.68 -14.50
CA GLN A 66 8.84 -5.40 -14.44
C GLN A 66 8.61 -4.66 -15.77
N ALA A 67 8.41 -3.35 -15.68
CA ALA A 67 8.55 -2.45 -16.81
C ALA A 67 10.03 -2.43 -17.25
N ALA A 68 10.26 -2.38 -18.56
CA ALA A 68 11.60 -2.31 -19.12
C ALA A 68 12.26 -0.94 -18.85
N GLY A 69 13.56 -0.96 -18.55
CA GLY A 69 14.37 0.24 -18.32
C GLY A 69 14.35 0.76 -16.87
N ASP A 70 14.67 2.03 -16.73
CA ASP A 70 14.88 2.82 -15.51
C ASP A 70 13.58 3.15 -14.75
N ALA A 71 12.82 2.14 -14.35
CA ALA A 71 11.58 2.32 -13.60
C ALA A 71 11.79 2.25 -12.07
N VAL A 72 11.05 3.10 -11.36
CA VAL A 72 10.95 3.14 -9.91
C VAL A 72 9.62 2.53 -9.50
N TYR A 73 9.64 1.67 -8.48
CA TYR A 73 8.48 0.96 -7.98
C TYR A 73 8.22 1.32 -6.53
N ARG A 74 6.95 1.55 -6.20
CA ARG A 74 6.49 1.69 -4.83
C ARG A 74 5.26 0.84 -4.60
N ALA A 75 5.27 -0.02 -3.59
CA ALA A 75 4.11 -0.78 -3.20
C ALA A 75 3.39 -0.09 -2.02
N GLU A 76 2.06 -0.12 -2.04
CA GLU A 76 1.20 0.38 -0.97
C GLU A 76 0.13 -0.66 -0.66
N TYR A 77 -0.13 -0.87 0.63
CA TYR A 77 -1.23 -1.67 1.12
C TYR A 77 -2.26 -0.75 1.77
N ARG A 78 -3.49 -0.80 1.27
CA ARG A 78 -4.60 0.03 1.71
C ARG A 78 -5.79 -0.85 2.08
N ILE A 79 -6.63 -0.35 2.97
CA ILE A 79 -7.95 -0.91 3.26
C ILE A 79 -8.98 0.14 2.92
N VAL A 80 -10.05 -0.28 2.25
CA VAL A 80 -11.12 0.59 1.76
C VAL A 80 -12.46 0.09 2.30
N ASN A 81 -13.26 0.98 2.87
CA ASN A 81 -14.61 0.67 3.34
C ASN A 81 -15.68 0.83 2.25
N SER A 82 -16.94 0.52 2.58
CA SER A 82 -18.07 0.60 1.65
C SER A 82 -18.34 2.01 1.11
N MET A 83 -17.89 3.05 1.83
CA MET A 83 -18.00 4.46 1.44
C MET A 83 -16.81 4.95 0.59
N ASN A 84 -15.93 4.05 0.15
CA ASN A 84 -14.68 4.37 -0.55
C ASN A 84 -13.67 5.20 0.27
N VAL A 85 -13.79 5.19 1.61
CA VAL A 85 -12.75 5.77 2.48
C VAL A 85 -11.59 4.79 2.56
N SER A 86 -10.38 5.28 2.29
CA SER A 86 -9.16 4.44 2.28
C SER A 86 -8.22 4.78 3.44
N LEU A 87 -7.82 3.75 4.20
CA LEU A 87 -6.73 3.77 5.16
C LEU A 87 -5.48 3.18 4.50
N LYS A 88 -4.39 3.94 4.43
CA LYS A 88 -3.07 3.38 4.06
C LYS A 88 -2.47 2.73 5.31
N LEU A 89 -2.15 1.44 5.23
CA LEU A 89 -1.58 0.69 6.36
C LEU A 89 -0.07 0.55 6.24
N ALA A 90 0.42 0.35 5.03
CA ALA A 90 1.84 0.11 4.81
C ALA A 90 2.28 0.58 3.43
N GLY A 91 3.55 0.92 3.33
CA GLY A 91 4.21 1.25 2.08
C GLY A 91 5.61 0.66 2.01
N THR A 92 6.18 0.64 0.82
CA THR A 92 7.63 0.51 0.65
C THR A 92 8.22 1.87 0.33
N ASP A 93 9.52 2.02 0.56
CA ASP A 93 10.29 3.07 -0.09
C ASP A 93 10.30 2.87 -1.62
N ASP A 94 10.79 3.89 -2.33
CA ASP A 94 10.99 3.83 -3.77
C ASP A 94 12.11 2.83 -4.11
N ILE A 95 11.77 1.82 -4.90
CA ILE A 95 12.67 0.74 -5.32
C ILE A 95 13.09 0.98 -6.76
N TYR A 96 14.39 1.19 -6.98
CA TYR A 96 14.99 1.31 -8.30
C TYR A 96 15.43 -0.06 -8.78
N LEU A 97 14.97 -0.47 -9.97
CA LEU A 97 15.41 -1.71 -10.60
C LEU A 97 16.33 -1.37 -11.76
N ASP A 98 17.60 -1.77 -11.69
CA ASP A 98 18.50 -1.75 -12.84
C ASP A 98 18.22 -2.94 -13.77
N GLU A 99 18.75 -2.89 -15.00
CA GLU A 99 18.53 -3.92 -16.01
C GLU A 99 19.09 -5.32 -15.64
N ASN A 100 19.79 -5.49 -14.51
CA ASN A 100 20.56 -6.72 -14.22
C ASN A 100 20.35 -7.37 -12.84
N GLY A 101 19.42 -6.90 -12.02
CA GLY A 101 18.92 -7.73 -10.92
C GLY A 101 18.60 -6.96 -9.66
N ILE A 102 17.32 -7.04 -9.28
CA ILE A 102 16.84 -6.59 -7.98
C ILE A 102 17.69 -7.23 -6.86
N ARG A 103 18.42 -6.42 -6.08
CA ARG A 103 19.15 -6.89 -4.89
C ARG A 103 18.44 -6.66 -3.56
N HIS A 104 17.21 -6.17 -3.55
CA HIS A 104 16.52 -5.84 -2.30
C HIS A 104 15.11 -6.44 -2.22
N LYS A 105 14.94 -7.36 -1.26
CA LYS A 105 13.63 -7.80 -0.78
C LYS A 105 13.15 -6.77 0.24
N ASN A 106 12.53 -5.69 -0.22
CA ASN A 106 11.90 -4.73 0.68
C ASN A 106 10.52 -5.26 1.08
N SER A 107 10.34 -5.53 2.36
CA SER A 107 9.02 -5.77 2.95
C SER A 107 8.29 -4.45 3.13
N PHE A 108 6.97 -4.52 3.22
CA PHE A 108 6.18 -3.41 3.71
C PHE A 108 6.71 -2.93 5.06
N GLN A 109 6.93 -1.63 5.19
CA GLN A 109 7.06 -1.00 6.50
C GLN A 109 5.65 -0.61 6.94
N ILE A 110 5.25 -1.12 8.11
CA ILE A 110 3.97 -0.76 8.72
C ILE A 110 4.06 0.71 9.11
N GLU A 111 3.18 1.53 8.56
CA GLU A 111 3.03 2.89 9.04
C GLU A 111 2.27 2.77 10.37
N GLU A 112 2.94 3.03 11.51
CA GLU A 112 2.29 2.98 12.82
C GLU A 112 1.02 3.85 12.79
N ALA A 113 -0.12 3.24 13.11
CA ALA A 113 -1.43 3.90 13.11
C ALA A 113 -1.45 5.16 14.00
N HIS A 114 -0.58 5.21 15.01
CA HIS A 114 -0.42 6.34 15.92
C HIS A 114 0.05 7.63 15.23
N THR A 115 0.84 7.55 14.17
CA THR A 115 1.44 8.74 13.54
C THR A 115 0.50 9.40 12.53
N SER A 116 -0.59 8.74 12.12
CA SER A 116 -1.47 9.26 11.06
C SER A 116 -2.97 9.27 11.37
N TRP A 117 -3.44 8.61 12.44
CA TRP A 117 -4.87 8.53 12.73
C TRP A 117 -5.52 9.90 12.91
N GLU A 118 -4.89 10.79 13.70
CA GLU A 118 -5.41 12.15 13.92
C GLU A 118 -5.47 12.96 12.62
N ALA A 119 -4.45 12.85 11.76
CA ALA A 119 -4.41 13.55 10.48
C ALA A 119 -5.46 13.02 9.50
N GLN A 120 -5.66 11.70 9.46
CA GLN A 120 -6.68 11.08 8.62
C GLN A 120 -8.09 11.38 9.15
N PHE A 121 -8.34 11.20 10.46
CA PHE A 121 -9.62 11.51 11.10
C PHE A 121 -10.00 13.00 10.99
N SER A 122 -9.05 13.92 11.18
CA SER A 122 -9.30 15.38 11.06
C SER A 122 -9.62 15.78 9.63
N ALA A 123 -8.96 15.17 8.63
CA ALA A 123 -9.25 15.41 7.22
C ALA A 123 -10.68 15.00 6.83
N TYR A 124 -11.26 13.99 7.51
CA TYR A 124 -12.60 13.49 7.21
C TYR A 124 -13.72 14.10 8.05
N THR A 125 -13.44 14.48 9.30
CA THR A 125 -14.48 14.94 10.22
C THR A 125 -14.57 16.46 10.32
N CYS A 126 -13.63 17.21 9.71
CA CYS A 126 -13.46 18.64 9.91
C CYS A 126 -13.28 19.06 11.39
N TYR A 127 -13.04 18.11 12.31
CA TYR A 127 -12.52 18.42 13.63
C TYR A 127 -11.07 18.82 13.47
N GLY A 128 -10.84 20.11 13.25
CA GLY A 128 -9.54 20.72 13.47
C GLY A 128 -9.11 20.46 14.92
N ARG A 129 -7.80 20.29 15.13
CA ARG A 129 -7.17 20.26 16.45
C ARG A 129 -7.74 21.44 17.24
N GLY A 130 -8.64 21.17 18.19
CA GLY A 130 -9.50 22.18 18.80
C GLY A 130 -8.70 23.45 19.08
N GLU A 131 -8.93 24.49 18.29
CA GLU A 131 -8.52 25.83 18.70
C GLU A 131 -9.23 26.03 20.03
N LYS A 132 -8.43 26.17 21.09
CA LYS A 132 -8.95 26.53 22.41
C LYS A 132 -9.78 27.78 22.22
N GLU A 133 -11.11 27.62 22.22
CA GLU A 133 -12.01 28.74 22.43
C GLU A 133 -11.60 29.38 23.76
N ARG A 134 -11.33 30.68 23.68
CA ARG A 134 -10.81 31.54 24.75
C ARG A 134 -11.75 31.60 25.95
#